data_AF-Q6GNI7-F1
#
_entry.id   AF-Q6GNI7-F1
#
_cell.length_a   1.000
_cell.length_b   1.000
_cell.length_c   1.000
_cell.angle_alpha   90.00
_cell.angle_beta   90.00
_cell.angle_gamma   90.00
#
_symmetry.space_group_name_H-M   'P 1'
#
loop_
_entity.id
_entity.type
_entity.pdbx_description
1 polymer ?
#
loop_
_entity_poly.entity_id
_entity_poly.type
_entity_poly.pdbx_seq_one_letter_code
_entity_poly.pdbx_strand_id
1 'polypeptide(L)'
;MRRLMSSKAWPPAKTASGILSTQPEENPHWWNANMVFIPYCSSDVWSGASPKTEKSGYAFMGSLIIQEVVKELLGKGLDAAKVLLLAGSSAGGTGVLLNVDLVADLLEELGYPGIQVRGLSDSGWFLDNKQYRRTDCTDIITCAPTEAIQRGIRYWSSMVPERCKQQFKEGEEWNCFFGYKIYPTLRSPVFVVQWLFDEAQLTVDNVHLSGQPVQESQWLYIQNLGRELRNTLKDVGASFAPACLAHEVITRSHWTEIQVRGTSLPRALHCWDRRLQETNKNSKVPLKGCPFHLMDSCPWPQCNPTCPSIRDHFTGQEMSVVQFLMHLGFDSGILPH
;
A
#
# COMPACT_ATOMS: atom_id res chain seq x y z
N MET A 1 -12.10 -0.89 -17.77
CA MET A 1 -12.08 -1.10 -16.30
C MET A 1 -13.44 -0.84 -15.61
N ARG A 2 -14.60 -1.17 -16.22
CA ARG A 2 -15.93 -0.84 -15.66
C ARG A 2 -16.21 -1.40 -14.25
N ARG A 3 -15.58 -2.53 -13.89
CA ARG A 3 -15.70 -3.15 -12.55
C ARG A 3 -15.21 -2.27 -11.39
N LEU A 4 -14.34 -1.31 -11.67
CA LEU A 4 -13.77 -0.36 -10.69
C LEU A 4 -14.63 0.91 -10.53
N MET A 5 -15.79 0.97 -11.19
CA MET A 5 -16.68 2.13 -11.18
C MET A 5 -18.16 1.73 -11.01
N SER A 6 -18.45 0.43 -10.84
CA SER A 6 -19.82 -0.05 -10.73
C SER A 6 -19.87 -1.45 -10.13
N SER A 7 -20.83 -1.67 -9.22
CA SER A 7 -21.13 -2.96 -8.62
C SER A 7 -22.04 -3.86 -9.47
N LYS A 8 -22.57 -3.38 -10.60
CA LYS A 8 -23.57 -4.09 -11.43
C LYS A 8 -23.14 -5.48 -11.92
N ALA A 9 -21.83 -5.71 -12.02
CA ALA A 9 -21.26 -6.96 -12.53
C ALA A 9 -20.41 -7.68 -11.49
N TRP A 10 -20.56 -7.36 -10.20
CA TRP A 10 -19.83 -8.06 -9.16
C TRP A 10 -20.39 -9.48 -8.96
N PRO A 11 -19.51 -10.50 -8.82
CA PRO A 11 -19.97 -11.83 -8.48
C PRO A 11 -20.55 -11.84 -7.05
N PRO A 12 -21.48 -12.75 -6.75
CA PRO A 12 -22.09 -12.86 -5.43
C PRO A 12 -21.10 -13.36 -4.35
N ALA A 13 -20.00 -14.00 -4.78
CA ALA A 13 -18.95 -14.50 -3.90
C ALA A 13 -17.57 -14.24 -4.53
N LYS A 14 -16.56 -14.14 -3.67
CA LYS A 14 -15.16 -13.97 -4.05
C LYS A 14 -14.30 -14.95 -3.28
N THR A 15 -13.53 -15.77 -3.98
CA THR A 15 -12.43 -16.51 -3.36
C THR A 15 -11.33 -15.52 -3.00
N ALA A 16 -10.97 -15.50 -1.73
CA ALA A 16 -9.93 -14.63 -1.19
C ALA A 16 -8.62 -15.40 -1.03
N SER A 17 -7.51 -14.67 -1.11
CA SER A 17 -6.14 -15.18 -1.06
C SER A 17 -5.28 -14.29 -0.17
N GLY A 18 -4.07 -14.74 0.12
CA GLY A 18 -3.11 -14.08 0.99
C GLY A 18 -3.68 -13.87 2.39
N ILE A 19 -3.59 -12.63 2.88
CA ILE A 19 -4.07 -12.22 4.21
C ILE A 19 -5.58 -12.43 4.45
N LEU A 20 -6.37 -12.57 3.37
CA LEU A 20 -7.80 -12.83 3.45
C LEU A 20 -8.14 -14.32 3.29
N SER A 21 -7.15 -15.18 3.03
CA SER A 21 -7.34 -16.63 2.96
C SER A 21 -7.71 -17.19 4.33
N THR A 22 -8.63 -18.14 4.33
CA THR A 22 -9.03 -18.91 5.52
C THR A 22 -8.23 -20.20 5.69
N GLN A 23 -7.27 -20.47 4.79
CA GLN A 23 -6.38 -21.62 4.90
C GLN A 23 -5.14 -21.25 5.73
N PRO A 24 -4.83 -21.97 6.82
CA PRO A 24 -3.65 -21.71 7.65
C PRO A 24 -2.32 -21.77 6.88
N GLU A 25 -2.25 -22.57 5.82
CA GLU A 25 -1.05 -22.73 4.99
C GLU A 25 -0.72 -21.45 4.21
N GLU A 26 -1.75 -20.71 3.80
CA GLU A 26 -1.64 -19.45 3.08
C GLU A 26 -1.66 -18.25 4.04
N ASN A 27 -2.39 -18.32 5.15
CA ASN A 27 -2.53 -17.25 6.14
C ASN A 27 -2.20 -17.74 7.56
N PRO A 28 -0.92 -17.86 7.91
CA PRO A 28 -0.49 -18.61 9.10
C PRO A 28 -0.95 -18.05 10.44
N HIS A 29 -1.30 -16.76 10.50
CA HIS A 29 -1.60 -16.09 11.76
C HIS A 29 -3.04 -15.56 11.86
N TRP A 30 -3.66 -15.18 10.74
CA TRP A 30 -4.98 -14.55 10.75
C TRP A 30 -6.04 -15.31 9.95
N TRP A 31 -5.80 -16.56 9.53
CA TRP A 31 -6.76 -17.37 8.76
C TRP A 31 -8.16 -17.47 9.40
N ASN A 32 -8.24 -17.39 10.73
CA ASN A 32 -9.48 -17.48 11.49
C ASN A 32 -10.07 -16.12 11.90
N ALA A 33 -9.61 -15.02 11.30
CA ALA A 33 -10.22 -13.70 11.49
C ALA A 33 -11.55 -13.57 10.73
N ASN A 34 -12.39 -12.61 11.12
CA ASN A 34 -13.52 -12.20 10.30
C ASN A 34 -13.01 -11.45 9.06
N MET A 35 -13.25 -12.00 7.88
CA MET A 35 -12.72 -11.45 6.62
C MET A 35 -13.75 -10.56 5.93
N VAL A 36 -13.34 -9.34 5.58
CA VAL A 36 -14.15 -8.38 4.81
C VAL A 36 -13.33 -7.89 3.62
N PHE A 37 -13.92 -7.97 2.43
CA PHE A 37 -13.36 -7.38 1.22
C PHE A 37 -14.28 -6.27 0.71
N ILE A 38 -13.78 -5.04 0.64
CA ILE A 38 -14.50 -3.89 0.12
C ILE A 38 -13.98 -3.60 -1.29
N PRO A 39 -14.75 -3.88 -2.36
CA PRO A 39 -14.24 -3.65 -3.71
C PRO A 39 -14.16 -2.14 -4.00
N TYR A 40 -13.05 -1.72 -4.62
CA TYR A 40 -12.85 -0.34 -5.01
C TYR A 40 -13.72 0.03 -6.22
N CYS A 41 -14.75 0.86 -5.99
CA CYS A 41 -15.69 1.34 -7.01
C CYS A 41 -15.75 2.86 -7.17
N SER A 42 -15.00 3.60 -6.35
CA SER A 42 -15.13 5.05 -6.24
C SER A 42 -14.13 5.82 -7.11
N SER A 43 -13.01 5.21 -7.51
CA SER A 43 -11.98 5.84 -8.36
C SER A 43 -11.35 7.12 -7.76
N ASP A 44 -11.38 7.26 -6.44
CA ASP A 44 -10.95 8.44 -5.68
C ASP A 44 -9.91 8.13 -4.59
N VAL A 45 -9.19 7.01 -4.68
CA VAL A 45 -8.17 6.60 -3.69
C VAL A 45 -8.75 6.55 -2.26
N TRP A 46 -10.05 6.25 -2.15
CA TRP A 46 -10.79 6.20 -0.89
C TRP A 46 -10.91 7.54 -0.15
N SER A 47 -10.74 8.67 -0.84
CA SER A 47 -10.79 10.01 -0.21
C SER A 47 -12.13 10.73 -0.39
N GLY A 48 -12.90 10.39 -1.43
CA GLY A 48 -14.07 11.17 -1.82
C GLY A 48 -15.22 11.11 -0.82
N ALA A 49 -15.94 12.24 -0.71
CA ALA A 49 -17.15 12.39 0.10
C ALA A 49 -18.31 13.07 -0.66
N SER A 50 -18.30 13.00 -1.98
CA SER A 50 -19.25 13.68 -2.85
C SER A 50 -20.20 12.70 -3.55
N PRO A 51 -21.52 12.82 -3.31
CA PRO A 51 -22.50 12.03 -4.05
C PRO A 51 -22.57 12.48 -5.52
N LYS A 52 -23.20 11.66 -6.37
CA LYS A 52 -23.42 12.04 -7.76
C LYS A 52 -24.31 13.28 -7.82
N THR A 53 -23.86 14.31 -8.53
CA THR A 53 -24.66 15.50 -8.85
C THR A 53 -24.98 15.53 -10.34
N GLU A 54 -25.93 16.37 -10.75
CA GLU A 54 -26.21 16.63 -12.17
C GLU A 54 -24.97 17.17 -12.91
N LYS A 55 -24.05 17.83 -12.19
CA LYS A 55 -22.84 18.44 -12.74
C LYS A 55 -21.64 17.49 -12.79
N SER A 56 -21.51 16.52 -11.87
CA SER A 56 -20.29 15.72 -11.70
C SER A 56 -20.25 14.43 -12.52
N GLY A 57 -21.39 13.93 -13.02
CA GLY A 57 -21.49 12.70 -13.82
C GLY A 57 -21.23 11.39 -13.05
N TYR A 58 -20.33 11.43 -12.05
CA TYR A 58 -19.91 10.34 -11.17
C TYR A 58 -20.07 10.73 -9.69
N ALA A 59 -20.11 9.72 -8.82
CA ALA A 59 -19.99 9.86 -7.38
C ALA A 59 -18.59 9.45 -6.94
N PHE A 60 -17.98 10.22 -6.04
CA PHE A 60 -16.68 9.94 -5.43
C PHE A 60 -16.91 9.84 -3.94
N MET A 61 -17.14 8.63 -3.46
CA MET A 61 -17.65 8.36 -2.10
C MET A 61 -16.78 7.35 -1.36
N GLY A 62 -15.51 7.19 -1.73
CA GLY A 62 -14.65 6.15 -1.16
C GLY A 62 -14.53 6.21 0.36
N SER A 63 -14.35 7.40 0.94
CA SER A 63 -14.26 7.54 2.40
C SER A 63 -15.61 7.25 3.07
N LEU A 64 -16.72 7.68 2.46
CA LEU A 64 -18.08 7.39 2.95
C LEU A 64 -18.40 5.90 2.86
N ILE A 65 -17.97 5.20 1.81
CA ILE A 65 -18.15 3.75 1.66
C ILE A 65 -17.49 3.02 2.85
N ILE A 66 -16.27 3.40 3.23
CA ILE A 66 -15.59 2.80 4.39
C ILE A 66 -16.40 3.01 5.67
N GLN A 67 -16.87 4.24 5.91
CA GLN A 67 -17.65 4.57 7.10
C GLN A 67 -18.95 3.76 7.18
N GLU A 68 -19.70 3.66 6.07
CA GLU A 68 -20.95 2.92 6.04
C GLU A 68 -20.74 1.40 6.19
N VAL A 69 -19.69 0.84 5.59
CA VAL A 69 -19.33 -0.58 5.80
C VAL A 69 -19.03 -0.85 7.28
N VAL A 70 -18.26 0.02 7.95
CA VAL A 70 -17.98 -0.12 9.38
C VAL A 70 -19.27 -0.07 10.21
N LYS A 71 -20.16 0.89 9.93
CA LYS A 71 -21.47 1.01 10.62
C LYS A 71 -22.32 -0.24 10.44
N GLU A 72 -22.41 -0.78 9.23
CA GLU A 72 -23.18 -2.00 8.97
C GLU A 72 -22.58 -3.24 9.66
N LEU A 73 -21.25 -3.32 9.73
CA LEU A 73 -20.56 -4.45 10.36
C LEU A 73 -20.71 -4.47 11.89
N LEU A 74 -20.97 -3.31 12.54
CA LEU A 74 -21.31 -3.28 13.97
C LEU A 74 -22.53 -4.15 14.26
N GLY A 75 -23.55 -4.13 13.41
CA GLY A 75 -24.72 -5.02 13.51
C GLY A 75 -24.45 -6.47 13.11
N LYS A 76 -23.22 -6.82 12.72
CA LYS A 76 -22.80 -8.14 12.24
C LYS A 76 -21.64 -8.74 13.05
N GLY A 77 -21.41 -8.24 14.26
CA GLY A 77 -20.42 -8.80 15.20
C GLY A 77 -19.14 -7.98 15.35
N LEU A 78 -18.98 -6.86 14.63
CA LEU A 78 -17.83 -5.96 14.81
C LEU A 78 -17.88 -5.26 16.18
N ASP A 79 -19.06 -5.08 16.75
CA ASP A 79 -19.30 -4.53 18.09
C ASP A 79 -18.54 -5.28 19.20
N ALA A 80 -18.34 -6.60 19.03
CA ALA A 80 -17.60 -7.45 19.95
C ALA A 80 -16.10 -7.61 19.60
N ALA A 81 -15.61 -6.90 18.58
CA ALA A 81 -14.22 -7.03 18.14
C ALA A 81 -13.23 -6.46 19.17
N LYS A 82 -12.04 -7.04 19.23
CA LYS A 82 -10.92 -6.49 20.01
C LYS A 82 -10.00 -5.63 19.16
N VAL A 83 -9.84 -6.01 17.90
CA VAL A 83 -8.96 -5.36 16.92
C VAL A 83 -9.71 -5.29 15.61
N LEU A 84 -9.71 -4.11 14.99
CA LEU A 84 -10.09 -3.88 13.60
C LEU A 84 -8.82 -3.51 12.85
N LEU A 85 -8.37 -4.37 11.94
CA LEU A 85 -7.26 -4.08 11.04
C LEU A 85 -7.81 -3.59 9.69
N LEU A 86 -7.64 -2.31 9.39
CA LEU A 86 -7.93 -1.75 8.08
C LEU A 86 -6.72 -1.99 7.17
N ALA A 87 -6.87 -2.87 6.18
CA ALA A 87 -5.81 -3.25 5.26
C ALA A 87 -6.17 -2.90 3.81
N GLY A 88 -5.18 -2.53 3.01
CA GLY A 88 -5.39 -2.24 1.59
C GLY A 88 -4.09 -2.28 0.78
N SER A 89 -4.22 -2.61 -0.50
CA SER A 89 -3.13 -2.64 -1.49
C SER A 89 -3.25 -1.50 -2.50
N SER A 90 -2.13 -1.00 -3.02
CA SER A 90 -2.08 0.05 -4.04
C SER A 90 -2.83 1.33 -3.60
N ALA A 91 -3.77 1.84 -4.40
CA ALA A 91 -4.67 2.92 -4.02
C ALA A 91 -5.45 2.64 -2.71
N GLY A 92 -5.74 1.36 -2.42
CA GLY A 92 -6.30 0.95 -1.13
C GLY A 92 -5.32 1.10 0.02
N GLY A 93 -4.02 0.90 -0.21
CA GLY A 93 -2.96 1.15 0.76
C GLY A 93 -2.85 2.62 1.15
N THR A 94 -2.92 3.53 0.17
CA THR A 94 -3.04 4.98 0.44
C THR A 94 -4.37 5.29 1.14
N GLY A 95 -5.46 4.65 0.73
CA GLY A 95 -6.77 4.73 1.38
C GLY A 95 -6.76 4.36 2.87
N VAL A 96 -5.95 3.37 3.28
CA VAL A 96 -5.72 3.06 4.71
C VAL A 96 -5.14 4.27 5.44
N LEU A 97 -4.11 4.90 4.89
CA LEU A 97 -3.47 6.06 5.53
C LEU A 97 -4.46 7.24 5.68
N LEU A 98 -5.32 7.44 4.69
CA LEU A 98 -6.33 8.51 4.69
C LEU A 98 -7.51 8.24 5.64
N ASN A 99 -7.83 6.98 5.94
CA ASN A 99 -9.08 6.62 6.63
C ASN A 99 -8.89 5.91 7.98
N VAL A 100 -7.68 5.44 8.34
CA VAL A 100 -7.49 4.65 9.57
C VAL A 100 -7.91 5.42 10.83
N ASP A 101 -7.53 6.70 10.93
CA ASP A 101 -7.94 7.53 12.07
C ASP A 101 -9.41 7.92 11.99
N LEU A 102 -9.98 8.13 10.80
CA LEU A 102 -11.42 8.38 10.63
C LEU A 102 -12.26 7.18 11.12
N VAL A 103 -11.81 5.95 10.86
CA VAL A 103 -12.47 4.74 11.37
C VAL A 103 -12.34 4.63 12.89
N ALA A 104 -11.18 4.99 13.46
CA ALA A 104 -10.99 5.04 14.89
C ALA A 104 -11.92 6.05 15.57
N ASP A 105 -11.97 7.28 15.05
CA ASP A 105 -12.85 8.35 15.54
C ASP A 105 -14.33 7.94 15.42
N LEU A 106 -14.73 7.35 14.29
CA LEU A 106 -16.10 6.86 14.09
C LEU A 106 -16.52 5.81 15.14
N LEU A 107 -15.64 4.85 15.45
CA LEU A 107 -15.94 3.82 16.45
C LEU A 107 -15.99 4.38 17.86
N GLU A 108 -15.13 5.35 18.20
CA GLU A 108 -15.19 6.08 19.47
C GLU A 108 -16.51 6.85 19.60
N GLU A 109 -16.91 7.60 18.57
CA GLU A 109 -18.16 8.36 18.52
C GLU A 109 -19.42 7.48 18.63
N LEU A 110 -19.39 6.28 18.04
CA LEU A 110 -20.48 5.31 18.10
C LEU A 110 -20.52 4.51 19.42
N GLY A 111 -19.61 4.77 20.37
CA GLY A 111 -19.62 4.14 21.69
C GLY A 111 -18.84 2.83 21.79
N TYR A 112 -17.89 2.58 20.89
CA TYR A 112 -17.04 1.37 20.88
C TYR A 112 -15.54 1.67 21.11
N PRO A 113 -15.15 2.41 22.17
CA PRO A 113 -13.75 2.80 22.41
C PRO A 113 -12.82 1.61 22.73
N GLY A 114 -13.38 0.42 22.99
CA GLY A 114 -12.62 -0.81 23.24
C GLY A 114 -12.06 -1.47 21.99
N ILE A 115 -12.55 -1.12 20.80
CA ILE A 115 -12.08 -1.70 19.53
C ILE A 115 -10.78 -1.00 19.11
N GLN A 116 -9.67 -1.74 19.07
CA GLN A 116 -8.40 -1.18 18.64
C GLN A 116 -8.32 -1.13 17.11
N VAL A 117 -8.35 0.08 16.54
CA VAL A 117 -8.16 0.28 15.10
C VAL A 117 -6.67 0.32 14.76
N ARG A 118 -6.28 -0.41 13.71
CA ARG A 118 -4.92 -0.50 13.21
C ARG A 118 -4.91 -0.43 11.68
N GLY A 119 -3.81 0.03 11.08
CA GLY A 119 -3.65 0.11 9.63
C GLY A 119 -2.61 -0.88 9.09
N LEU A 120 -2.86 -1.43 7.91
CA LEU A 120 -1.88 -2.12 7.07
C LEU A 120 -1.91 -1.53 5.65
N SER A 121 -0.91 -0.72 5.33
CA SER A 121 -0.77 -0.09 4.02
C SER A 121 0.22 -0.88 3.16
N ASP A 122 -0.27 -1.57 2.14
CA ASP A 122 0.54 -2.30 1.16
C ASP A 122 0.64 -1.53 -0.16
N SER A 123 1.86 -1.25 -0.63
CA SER A 123 2.13 -0.61 -1.92
C SER A 123 1.40 0.73 -2.10
N GLY A 124 1.13 1.42 -0.98
CA GLY A 124 0.40 2.69 -0.91
C GLY A 124 1.28 3.88 -0.51
N TRP A 125 2.59 3.67 -0.41
CA TRP A 125 3.57 4.66 -0.01
C TRP A 125 4.34 5.19 -1.22
N PHE A 126 3.82 6.26 -1.82
CA PHE A 126 4.40 6.91 -2.99
C PHE A 126 5.31 8.09 -2.62
N LEU A 127 6.18 8.44 -3.55
CA LEU A 127 6.98 9.67 -3.54
C LEU A 127 6.38 10.68 -4.53
N ASP A 128 6.41 11.96 -4.15
CA ASP A 128 6.11 13.12 -5.00
C ASP A 128 7.38 13.64 -5.70
N ASN A 129 8.19 12.72 -6.20
CA ASN A 129 9.45 12.97 -6.89
C ASN A 129 9.23 13.49 -8.32
N LYS A 130 10.33 13.91 -8.94
CA LYS A 130 10.34 14.30 -10.35
C LYS A 130 10.38 13.03 -11.22
N GLN A 131 9.53 12.98 -12.24
CA GLN A 131 9.58 11.93 -13.26
C GLN A 131 10.97 11.83 -13.90
N TYR A 132 11.35 10.63 -14.33
CA TYR A 132 12.58 10.41 -15.11
C TYR A 132 12.54 11.18 -16.43
N ARG A 133 11.43 11.06 -17.16
CA ARG A 133 11.12 11.87 -18.35
C ARG A 133 9.81 12.59 -18.12
N ARG A 134 9.87 13.93 -18.11
CA ARG A 134 8.68 14.76 -17.93
C ARG A 134 7.67 14.49 -19.04
N THR A 135 6.42 14.29 -18.65
CA THR A 135 5.28 14.20 -19.57
C THR A 135 4.18 15.17 -19.15
N ASP A 136 3.44 15.68 -20.12
CA ASP A 136 2.24 16.45 -19.83
C ASP A 136 1.16 15.52 -19.28
N CYS A 137 0.47 15.94 -18.21
CA CYS A 137 -0.61 15.19 -17.57
C CYS A 137 -1.87 15.17 -18.46
N THR A 138 -1.82 14.36 -19.51
CA THR A 138 -2.88 14.12 -20.49
C THR A 138 -3.46 12.71 -20.36
N ASP A 139 -2.63 11.73 -19.99
CA ASP A 139 -3.02 10.38 -19.60
C ASP A 139 -2.91 10.21 -18.07
N ILE A 140 -3.80 9.41 -17.48
CA ILE A 140 -3.85 9.15 -16.03
C ILE A 140 -2.64 8.31 -15.58
N ILE A 141 -2.15 7.41 -16.44
CA ILE A 141 -1.12 6.42 -16.10
C ILE A 141 0.25 7.09 -15.96
N THR A 142 0.57 8.05 -16.83
CA THR A 142 1.88 8.73 -16.86
C THR A 142 1.82 10.14 -16.27
N CYS A 143 0.69 10.57 -15.70
CA CYS A 143 0.61 11.85 -15.02
C CYS A 143 1.51 11.83 -13.78
N ALA A 144 2.33 12.87 -13.60
CA ALA A 144 3.20 12.99 -12.44
C ALA A 144 2.38 12.88 -11.14
N PRO A 145 2.87 12.17 -10.11
CA PRO A 145 2.09 11.86 -8.91
C PRO A 145 1.45 13.10 -8.28
N THR A 146 2.23 14.17 -8.13
CA THR A 146 1.78 15.45 -7.56
C THR A 146 0.65 16.07 -8.35
N GLU A 147 0.77 16.13 -9.68
CA GLU A 147 -0.23 16.77 -10.54
C GLU A 147 -1.52 15.94 -10.59
N ALA A 148 -1.41 14.61 -10.62
CA ALA A 148 -2.54 13.70 -10.58
C ALA A 148 -3.38 13.91 -9.32
N ILE A 149 -2.74 13.95 -8.14
CA ILE A 149 -3.45 14.15 -6.87
C ILE A 149 -3.97 15.59 -6.73
N GLN A 150 -3.22 16.62 -7.17
CA GLN A 150 -3.70 18.00 -7.14
C GLN A 150 -4.99 18.20 -7.97
N ARG A 151 -5.10 17.51 -9.12
CA ARG A 151 -6.32 17.50 -9.92
C ARG A 151 -7.42 16.65 -9.27
N GLY A 152 -7.05 15.45 -8.81
CA GLY A 152 -7.96 14.48 -8.19
C GLY A 152 -8.64 15.02 -6.93
N ILE A 153 -7.88 15.65 -6.03
CA ILE A 153 -8.40 16.11 -4.73
C ILE A 153 -9.60 17.07 -4.89
N ARG A 154 -9.52 17.96 -5.88
CA ARG A 154 -10.59 18.91 -6.23
C ARG A 154 -11.76 18.20 -6.90
N TYR A 155 -11.46 17.33 -7.86
CA TYR A 155 -12.48 16.62 -8.63
C TYR A 155 -13.31 15.66 -7.78
N TRP A 156 -12.68 15.00 -6.81
CA TRP A 156 -13.31 14.03 -5.92
C TRP A 156 -13.95 14.66 -4.68
N SER A 157 -13.71 15.95 -4.43
CA SER A 157 -14.04 16.61 -3.16
C SER A 157 -13.54 15.78 -1.97
N SER A 158 -12.23 15.53 -1.99
CA SER A 158 -11.59 14.60 -1.05
C SER A 158 -11.63 15.10 0.38
N MET A 159 -11.77 14.16 1.32
CA MET A 159 -11.45 14.32 2.73
C MET A 159 -10.04 13.77 2.98
N VAL A 160 -9.29 14.47 3.82
CA VAL A 160 -7.98 14.04 4.32
C VAL A 160 -7.98 14.16 5.85
N PRO A 161 -7.14 13.40 6.58
CA PRO A 161 -7.08 13.52 8.03
C PRO A 161 -6.78 14.94 8.51
N GLU A 162 -7.58 15.42 9.45
CA GLU A 162 -7.53 16.81 9.91
C GLU A 162 -6.14 17.19 10.47
N ARG A 163 -5.49 16.27 11.19
CA ARG A 163 -4.13 16.47 11.71
C ARG A 163 -3.08 16.66 10.62
N CYS A 164 -3.24 15.96 9.50
CA CYS A 164 -2.37 16.14 8.35
C CYS A 164 -2.69 17.45 7.63
N LYS A 165 -3.98 17.75 7.42
CA LYS A 165 -4.44 18.99 6.81
C LYS A 165 -3.86 20.22 7.51
N GLN A 166 -3.84 20.23 8.85
CA GLN A 166 -3.31 21.33 9.66
C GLN A 166 -1.79 21.56 9.51
N GLN A 167 -1.03 20.62 8.93
CA GLN A 167 0.40 20.80 8.65
C GLN A 167 0.66 21.59 7.36
N PHE A 168 -0.35 21.71 6.49
CA PHE A 168 -0.21 22.30 5.16
C PHE A 168 -1.13 23.50 4.98
N LYS A 169 -0.85 24.33 3.98
CA LYS A 169 -1.70 25.49 3.67
C LYS A 169 -3.00 25.01 3.01
N GLU A 170 -4.02 25.85 3.07
CA GLU A 170 -5.26 25.62 2.32
C GLU A 170 -4.96 25.49 0.82
N GLY A 171 -5.46 24.42 0.19
CA GLY A 171 -5.18 24.06 -1.19
C GLY A 171 -3.94 23.15 -1.38
N GLU A 172 -3.17 22.89 -0.32
CA GLU A 172 -2.02 21.99 -0.30
C GLU A 172 -2.32 20.62 0.34
N GLU A 173 -3.59 20.27 0.52
CA GLU A 173 -4.03 19.02 1.16
C GLU A 173 -3.62 17.75 0.39
N TRP A 174 -3.25 17.91 -0.89
CA TRP A 174 -2.68 16.83 -1.71
C TRP A 174 -1.42 16.22 -1.08
N ASN A 175 -0.72 16.97 -0.23
CA ASN A 175 0.43 16.46 0.53
C ASN A 175 0.06 15.25 1.41
N CYS A 176 -1.19 15.17 1.88
CA CYS A 176 -1.66 14.08 2.74
C CYS A 176 -1.84 12.74 2.03
N PHE A 177 -1.73 12.70 0.69
CA PHE A 177 -1.75 11.44 -0.07
C PHE A 177 -0.39 10.75 -0.11
N PHE A 178 0.68 11.42 0.33
CA PHE A 178 2.03 10.86 0.32
C PHE A 178 2.39 10.31 1.70
N GLY A 179 2.68 9.01 1.75
CA GLY A 179 2.82 8.25 2.99
C GLY A 179 3.77 8.89 4.01
N TYR A 180 4.93 9.36 3.55
CA TYR A 180 5.94 9.96 4.42
C TYR A 180 5.54 11.32 5.02
N LYS A 181 4.55 12.00 4.45
CA LYS A 181 4.01 13.27 4.96
C LYS A 181 2.85 13.05 5.92
N ILE A 182 1.96 12.11 5.61
CA ILE A 182 0.79 11.81 6.45
C ILE A 182 1.14 10.96 7.68
N TYR A 183 2.04 9.99 7.54
CA TYR A 183 2.37 9.01 8.57
C TYR A 183 2.72 9.62 9.95
N PRO A 184 3.56 10.69 10.05
CA PRO A 184 3.88 11.31 11.33
C PRO A 184 2.69 11.92 12.07
N THR A 185 1.55 12.11 11.40
CA THR A 185 0.35 12.73 11.96
C THR A 185 -0.69 11.72 12.45
N LEU A 186 -0.53 10.44 12.09
CA LEU A 186 -1.49 9.37 12.39
C LEU A 186 -1.49 9.01 13.88
N ARG A 187 -2.67 8.83 14.47
CA ARG A 187 -2.87 8.27 15.82
C ARG A 187 -2.70 6.76 15.82
N SER A 188 -3.38 6.13 14.87
CA SER A 188 -3.52 4.68 14.83
C SER A 188 -2.20 4.04 14.42
N PRO A 189 -1.81 2.90 15.03
CA PRO A 189 -0.60 2.21 14.62
C PRO A 189 -0.79 1.66 13.20
N VAL A 190 0.15 1.96 12.31
CA VAL A 190 0.15 1.50 10.93
C VAL A 190 1.41 0.69 10.62
N PHE A 191 1.22 -0.47 10.01
CA PHE A 191 2.30 -1.24 9.39
C PHE A 191 2.38 -0.88 7.89
N VAL A 192 3.59 -0.57 7.42
CA VAL A 192 3.83 -0.20 6.00
C VAL A 192 4.53 -1.34 5.27
N VAL A 193 3.92 -1.86 4.21
CA VAL A 193 4.53 -2.81 3.27
C VAL A 193 4.77 -2.07 1.97
N GLN A 194 6.02 -2.01 1.52
CA GLN A 194 6.35 -1.23 0.33
C GLN A 194 7.51 -1.83 -0.44
N TRP A 195 7.32 -2.08 -1.73
CA TRP A 195 8.41 -2.45 -2.63
C TRP A 195 9.35 -1.25 -2.82
N LEU A 196 10.67 -1.43 -2.63
CA LEU A 196 11.64 -0.35 -2.86
C LEU A 196 11.66 0.15 -4.31
N PHE A 197 11.21 -0.69 -5.24
CA PHE A 197 11.09 -0.38 -6.67
C PHE A 197 9.68 -0.73 -7.14
N ASP A 198 8.66 -0.07 -6.57
CA ASP A 198 7.26 -0.32 -6.90
C ASP A 198 6.93 0.00 -8.36
N GLU A 199 6.23 -0.91 -9.05
CA GLU A 199 5.91 -0.74 -10.47
C GLU A 199 4.96 0.43 -10.73
N ALA A 200 4.02 0.72 -9.82
CA ALA A 200 3.10 1.84 -9.97
C ALA A 200 3.85 3.17 -9.79
N GLN A 201 4.78 3.26 -8.84
CA GLN A 201 5.67 4.42 -8.69
C GLN A 201 6.50 4.66 -9.95
N LEU A 202 7.15 3.62 -10.48
CA LEU A 202 7.94 3.73 -11.72
C LEU A 202 7.08 4.14 -12.92
N THR A 203 5.83 3.66 -12.98
CA THR A 203 4.88 4.01 -14.04
C THR A 203 4.54 5.51 -14.00
N VAL A 204 4.20 6.05 -12.84
CA VAL A 204 3.91 7.49 -12.69
C VAL A 204 5.16 8.36 -12.80
N ASP A 205 6.35 7.78 -12.59
CA ASP A 205 7.65 8.40 -12.86
C ASP A 205 8.07 8.35 -14.34
N ASN A 206 7.21 7.78 -15.20
CA ASN A 206 7.45 7.60 -16.63
C ASN A 206 8.73 6.78 -16.92
N VAL A 207 8.91 5.71 -16.16
CA VAL A 207 9.97 4.72 -16.33
C VAL A 207 9.35 3.43 -16.89
N HIS A 208 9.73 3.08 -18.12
CA HIS A 208 9.32 1.83 -18.75
C HIS A 208 10.49 0.86 -18.86
N LEU A 209 10.26 -0.38 -18.42
CA LEU A 209 11.20 -1.48 -18.52
C LEU A 209 10.71 -2.40 -19.65
N SER A 210 11.04 -2.04 -20.89
CA SER A 210 10.45 -2.60 -22.11
C SER A 210 11.30 -3.67 -22.80
N GLY A 211 12.12 -4.42 -22.06
CA GLY A 211 13.01 -5.44 -22.61
C GLY A 211 14.14 -4.89 -23.51
N GLN A 212 14.34 -3.57 -23.57
CA GLN A 212 15.53 -2.96 -24.16
C GLN A 212 16.59 -2.74 -23.07
N PRO A 213 17.90 -2.74 -23.42
CA PRO A 213 18.98 -2.38 -22.50
C PRO A 213 18.68 -1.07 -21.77
N VAL A 214 18.61 -1.12 -20.44
CA VAL A 214 18.36 0.06 -19.62
C VAL A 214 19.54 1.03 -19.74
N GLN A 215 19.21 2.28 -20.04
CA GLN A 215 20.22 3.35 -20.14
C GLN A 215 20.81 3.63 -18.75
N GLU A 216 22.10 3.98 -18.69
CA GLU A 216 22.78 4.28 -17.42
C GLU A 216 22.05 5.35 -16.59
N SER A 217 21.49 6.38 -17.24
CA SER A 217 20.72 7.42 -16.58
C SER A 217 19.42 6.92 -15.96
N GLN A 218 18.72 6.00 -16.64
CA GLN A 218 17.50 5.37 -16.16
C GLN A 218 17.82 4.42 -15.01
N TRP A 219 18.95 3.70 -15.09
CA TRP A 219 19.43 2.84 -14.01
C TRP A 219 19.75 3.63 -12.75
N LEU A 220 20.49 4.74 -12.87
CA LEU A 220 20.80 5.63 -11.76
C LEU A 220 19.53 6.22 -11.13
N TYR A 221 18.52 6.55 -11.94
CA TYR A 221 17.22 7.00 -11.46
C TYR A 221 16.54 5.94 -10.58
N ILE A 222 16.49 4.69 -11.05
CA ILE A 222 15.89 3.56 -10.29
C ILE A 222 16.65 3.35 -8.97
N GLN A 223 17.99 3.38 -8.99
CA GLN A 223 18.79 3.24 -7.75
C GLN A 223 18.53 4.38 -6.76
N ASN A 224 18.39 5.61 -7.24
CA ASN A 224 18.07 6.77 -6.41
C ASN A 224 16.66 6.66 -5.83
N LEU A 225 15.67 6.19 -6.61
CA LEU A 225 14.32 5.94 -6.13
C LEU A 225 14.32 4.99 -4.93
N GLY A 226 15.00 3.83 -5.04
CA GLY A 226 15.11 2.89 -3.93
C GLY A 226 15.81 3.47 -2.69
N ARG A 227 16.80 4.36 -2.90
CA ARG A 227 17.48 5.08 -1.80
C ARG A 227 16.55 6.08 -1.12
N GLU A 228 15.81 6.87 -1.88
CA GLU A 228 14.85 7.85 -1.38
C GLU A 228 13.72 7.16 -0.62
N LEU A 229 13.11 6.11 -1.20
CA LEU A 229 12.04 5.37 -0.56
C LEU A 229 12.51 4.77 0.77
N ARG A 230 13.68 4.12 0.80
CA ARG A 230 14.27 3.61 2.04
C ARG A 230 14.53 4.72 3.07
N ASN A 231 14.94 5.91 2.64
CA ASN A 231 15.13 7.03 3.55
C ASN A 231 13.81 7.46 4.21
N THR A 232 12.70 7.50 3.46
CA THR A 232 11.38 7.85 4.02
C THR A 232 10.86 6.84 5.03
N LEU A 233 11.31 5.58 4.95
CA LEU A 233 10.87 4.51 5.82
C LEU A 233 11.73 4.34 7.09
N LYS A 234 12.83 5.10 7.26
CA LYS A 234 13.74 4.98 8.41
C LYS A 234 13.06 5.16 9.76
N ASP A 235 12.17 6.15 9.85
CA ASP A 235 11.49 6.52 11.09
C ASP A 235 10.08 5.88 11.20
N VAL A 236 9.73 4.98 10.27
CA VAL A 236 8.47 4.23 10.31
C VAL A 236 8.60 3.10 11.32
N GLY A 237 7.76 3.12 12.35
CA GLY A 237 7.85 2.20 13.50
C GLY A 237 7.65 0.73 13.15
N ALA A 238 6.87 0.41 12.12
CA ALA A 238 6.67 -0.95 11.63
C ALA A 238 6.60 -0.97 10.09
N SER A 239 7.53 -1.68 9.47
CA SER A 239 7.70 -1.70 8.02
C SER A 239 8.25 -3.02 7.48
N PHE A 240 7.92 -3.31 6.23
CA PHE A 240 8.46 -4.41 5.44
C PHE A 240 8.74 -3.92 4.01
N ALA A 241 10.01 -3.68 3.69
CA ALA A 241 10.44 -3.08 2.42
C ALA A 241 11.52 -3.91 1.71
N PRO A 242 11.13 -4.97 0.99
CA PRO A 242 12.02 -5.75 0.14
C PRO A 242 12.46 -4.97 -1.12
N ALA A 243 13.68 -5.25 -1.56
CA ALA A 243 14.31 -4.65 -2.74
C ALA A 243 13.93 -5.36 -4.05
N CYS A 244 12.63 -5.42 -4.34
CA CYS A 244 12.08 -6.06 -5.52
C CYS A 244 11.36 -5.06 -6.43
N LEU A 245 11.32 -5.40 -7.71
CA LEU A 245 10.43 -4.79 -8.70
C LEU A 245 9.13 -5.59 -8.71
N ALA A 246 8.08 -5.05 -8.10
CA ALA A 246 6.77 -5.69 -7.99
C ALA A 246 5.71 -4.64 -7.58
N HIS A 247 4.44 -5.04 -7.56
CA HIS A 247 3.35 -4.22 -7.05
C HIS A 247 2.28 -5.06 -6.35
N GLU A 248 1.90 -4.63 -5.14
CA GLU A 248 1.01 -5.33 -4.21
C GLU A 248 1.56 -6.67 -3.72
N VAL A 249 1.16 -7.09 -2.52
CA VAL A 249 1.57 -8.40 -2.01
C VAL A 249 0.55 -9.06 -1.09
N ILE A 250 -0.16 -8.31 -0.23
CA ILE A 250 -0.87 -8.93 0.90
C ILE A 250 -2.06 -9.80 0.49
N THR A 251 -2.60 -9.59 -0.71
CA THR A 251 -3.72 -10.40 -1.24
C THR A 251 -3.26 -11.48 -2.22
N ARG A 252 -1.95 -11.66 -2.42
CA ARG A 252 -1.37 -12.70 -3.30
C ARG A 252 -1.19 -13.99 -2.51
N SER A 253 -1.34 -15.15 -3.16
CA SER A 253 -1.15 -16.45 -2.52
C SER A 253 0.29 -16.70 -2.05
N HIS A 254 1.27 -16.22 -2.82
CA HIS A 254 2.71 -16.34 -2.51
C HIS A 254 3.23 -15.28 -1.51
N TRP A 255 2.36 -14.51 -0.83
CA TRP A 255 2.80 -13.43 0.08
C TRP A 255 3.63 -13.94 1.29
N THR A 256 3.58 -15.24 1.55
CA THR A 256 4.37 -15.96 2.58
C THR A 256 5.82 -16.18 2.17
N GLU A 257 6.13 -16.15 0.86
CA GLU A 257 7.43 -16.55 0.31
C GLU A 257 8.48 -15.43 0.42
N ILE A 258 8.04 -14.18 0.41
CA ILE A 258 8.93 -13.00 0.39
C ILE A 258 9.49 -12.76 1.79
N GLN A 259 10.81 -12.59 1.86
CA GLN A 259 11.52 -12.43 3.13
C GLN A 259 12.49 -11.25 3.08
N VAL A 260 12.62 -10.55 4.20
CA VAL A 260 13.68 -9.57 4.42
C VAL A 260 14.47 -10.02 5.65
N ARG A 261 15.78 -10.19 5.50
CA ARG A 261 16.67 -10.71 6.56
C ARG A 261 16.16 -12.02 7.18
N GLY A 262 15.66 -12.94 6.34
CA GLY A 262 15.14 -14.25 6.75
C GLY A 262 13.80 -14.22 7.50
N THR A 263 13.11 -13.08 7.54
CA THR A 263 11.78 -12.94 8.14
C THR A 263 10.75 -12.69 7.05
N SER A 264 9.70 -13.51 7.00
CA SER A 264 8.59 -13.33 6.06
C SER A 264 7.64 -12.22 6.49
N LEU A 265 6.86 -11.68 5.55
CA LEU A 265 5.85 -10.66 5.84
C LEU A 265 4.80 -11.11 6.88
N PRO A 266 4.19 -12.31 6.79
CA PRO A 266 3.27 -12.79 7.82
C PRO A 266 3.91 -12.85 9.21
N ARG A 267 5.18 -13.28 9.30
CA ARG A 267 5.91 -13.31 10.57
C ARG A 267 6.14 -11.91 11.13
N ALA A 268 6.52 -10.95 10.29
CA ALA A 268 6.71 -9.55 10.69
C ALA A 268 5.41 -8.93 11.24
N LEU A 269 4.28 -9.18 10.58
CA LEU A 269 2.95 -8.75 11.04
C LEU A 269 2.57 -9.38 12.39
N HIS A 270 2.84 -10.67 12.57
CA HIS A 270 2.63 -11.34 13.85
C HIS A 270 3.49 -10.72 14.97
N CYS A 271 4.76 -10.40 14.68
CA CYS A 271 5.63 -9.73 15.64
C CYS A 271 5.13 -8.35 16.04
N TRP A 272 4.62 -7.59 15.06
CA TRP A 272 4.00 -6.30 15.30
C TRP A 272 2.73 -6.41 16.17
N ASP A 273 1.84 -7.35 15.87
CA ASP A 273 0.63 -7.59 16.67
C ASP A 273 0.98 -7.96 18.11
N ARG A 274 1.93 -8.89 18.32
CA ARG A 274 2.41 -9.25 19.65
C ARG A 274 2.96 -8.05 20.42
N ARG A 275 3.72 -7.17 19.76
CA ARG A 275 4.27 -5.97 20.38
C ARG A 275 3.17 -5.03 20.87
N LEU A 276 2.13 -4.81 20.07
CA LEU A 276 0.99 -3.97 20.44
C LEU A 276 0.20 -4.59 21.61
N GLN A 277 0.02 -5.91 21.61
CA GLN A 277 -0.64 -6.62 22.73
C GLN A 277 0.15 -6.54 24.04
N GLU A 278 1.48 -6.62 24.00
CA GLU A 278 2.34 -6.50 25.20
C GLU A 278 2.39 -5.08 25.75
N THR A 279 2.35 -4.08 24.88
CA THR A 279 2.31 -2.67 25.27
C THR A 279 1.04 -2.38 26.06
N ASN A 280 -0.10 -2.94 25.65
CA ASN A 280 -1.36 -2.87 26.40
C ASN A 280 -1.30 -3.57 27.77
N LYS A 281 -0.37 -4.50 27.98
CA LYS A 281 -0.16 -5.22 29.24
C LYS A 281 0.94 -4.62 30.12
N ASN A 282 1.44 -3.41 29.79
CA ASN A 282 2.57 -2.75 30.46
C ASN A 282 3.87 -3.59 30.52
N SER A 283 4.03 -4.58 29.64
CA SER A 283 5.25 -5.38 29.58
C SER A 283 6.30 -4.68 28.70
N LYS A 284 7.44 -4.32 29.29
CA LYS A 284 8.55 -3.65 28.58
C LYS A 284 9.56 -4.63 27.98
N VAL A 285 9.32 -5.94 28.01
CA VAL A 285 10.27 -6.94 27.52
C VAL A 285 10.37 -6.86 25.99
N PRO A 286 11.56 -6.67 25.40
CA PRO A 286 11.74 -6.76 23.96
C PRO A 286 11.46 -8.19 23.45
N LEU A 287 10.65 -8.33 22.40
CA LEU A 287 10.43 -9.61 21.73
C LEU A 287 11.70 -10.06 21.00
N LYS A 288 12.55 -10.85 21.68
CA LYS A 288 13.77 -11.39 21.09
C LYS A 288 13.43 -12.27 19.87
N GLY A 289 14.01 -11.97 18.71
CA GLY A 289 13.80 -12.73 17.47
C GLY A 289 12.46 -12.48 16.76
N CYS A 290 11.81 -11.34 17.02
CA CYS A 290 10.55 -10.95 16.39
C CYS A 290 10.63 -9.53 15.76
N PRO A 291 11.38 -9.34 14.67
CA PRO A 291 11.53 -8.04 14.03
C PRO A 291 10.30 -7.69 13.18
N PHE A 292 9.96 -6.39 13.13
CA PHE A 292 8.85 -5.85 12.35
C PHE A 292 9.19 -4.50 11.68
N HIS A 293 10.44 -4.07 11.74
CA HIS A 293 11.00 -2.98 10.93
C HIS A 293 12.10 -3.59 10.08
N LEU A 294 11.74 -3.97 8.86
CA LEU A 294 12.53 -4.83 7.97
C LEU A 294 12.62 -4.15 6.62
N MET A 295 13.83 -3.76 6.24
CA MET A 295 14.09 -3.15 4.93
C MET A 295 15.39 -3.70 4.36
N ASP A 296 15.38 -3.99 3.06
CA ASP A 296 16.58 -4.37 2.35
C ASP A 296 17.54 -3.20 2.20
N SER A 297 18.84 -3.54 2.16
CA SER A 297 19.93 -2.56 2.03
C SER A 297 20.55 -2.53 0.63
N CYS A 298 20.29 -3.54 -0.20
CA CYS A 298 20.88 -3.63 -1.52
C CYS A 298 20.26 -2.57 -2.47
N PRO A 299 21.06 -1.96 -3.36
CA PRO A 299 20.66 -0.74 -4.06
C PRO A 299 19.99 -0.96 -5.43
N TRP A 300 19.71 -2.18 -5.85
CA TRP A 300 19.12 -2.47 -7.16
C TRP A 300 17.88 -3.37 -7.06
N PRO A 301 16.93 -3.29 -8.01
CA PRO A 301 15.77 -4.17 -8.03
C PRO A 301 16.18 -5.63 -8.17
N GLN A 302 15.45 -6.51 -7.49
CA GLN A 302 15.61 -7.97 -7.61
C GLN A 302 16.92 -8.49 -7.00
N CYS A 303 17.58 -7.69 -6.15
CA CYS A 303 18.74 -8.15 -5.36
C CYS A 303 18.37 -9.09 -4.22
N ASN A 304 17.09 -9.10 -3.82
CA ASN A 304 16.59 -10.04 -2.83
C ASN A 304 16.20 -11.35 -3.53
N PRO A 305 16.77 -12.51 -3.12
CA PRO A 305 16.52 -13.78 -3.80
C PRO A 305 15.09 -14.33 -3.62
N THR A 306 14.31 -13.74 -2.72
CA THR A 306 12.91 -14.11 -2.47
C THR A 306 11.90 -13.20 -3.18
N CYS A 307 12.39 -12.33 -4.09
CA CYS A 307 11.51 -11.52 -4.90
C CYS A 307 10.59 -12.37 -5.78
N PRO A 308 9.35 -11.91 -6.02
CA PRO A 308 8.47 -12.57 -6.97
C PRO A 308 9.06 -12.51 -8.38
N SER A 309 8.70 -13.49 -9.21
CA SER A 309 9.07 -13.51 -10.63
C SER A 309 8.66 -12.21 -11.32
N ILE A 310 9.55 -11.69 -12.14
CA ILE A 310 9.34 -10.46 -12.90
C ILE A 310 8.38 -10.78 -14.03
N ARG A 311 7.46 -9.87 -14.32
CA ARG A 311 6.57 -9.99 -15.48
C ARG A 311 6.81 -8.85 -16.44
N ASP A 312 6.90 -9.18 -17.71
CA ASP A 312 7.01 -8.16 -18.76
C ASP A 312 5.74 -7.31 -18.78
N HIS A 313 5.91 -5.98 -18.79
CA HIS A 313 4.80 -5.04 -18.67
C HIS A 313 3.83 -5.08 -19.87
N PHE A 314 4.29 -5.51 -21.05
CA PHE A 314 3.50 -5.50 -22.29
C PHE A 314 2.84 -6.86 -22.56
N THR A 315 3.58 -7.94 -22.33
CA THR A 315 3.18 -9.31 -22.66
C THR A 315 2.62 -10.07 -21.45
N GLY A 316 2.92 -9.61 -20.23
CA GLY A 316 2.55 -10.28 -18.99
C GLY A 316 3.27 -11.61 -18.75
N GLN A 317 4.24 -11.97 -19.61
CA GLN A 317 5.01 -13.20 -19.48
C GLN A 317 6.05 -13.08 -18.37
N GLU A 318 6.30 -14.20 -17.67
CA GLU A 318 7.33 -14.25 -16.65
C GLU A 318 8.72 -14.20 -17.26
N MET A 319 9.58 -13.41 -16.63
CA MET A 319 10.97 -13.22 -16.99
C MET A 319 11.83 -13.67 -15.82
N SER A 320 12.86 -14.47 -16.12
CA SER A 320 13.87 -14.81 -15.12
C SER A 320 14.66 -13.58 -14.69
N VAL A 321 15.22 -13.61 -13.47
CA VAL A 321 16.12 -12.56 -12.98
C VAL A 321 17.32 -12.37 -13.91
N VAL A 322 17.84 -13.45 -14.51
CA VAL A 322 18.94 -13.39 -15.49
C VAL A 322 18.51 -12.64 -16.75
N GLN A 323 17.34 -12.94 -17.31
CA GLN A 323 16.80 -12.19 -18.45
C GLN A 323 16.59 -10.73 -18.09
N PHE A 324 16.07 -10.44 -16.90
CA PHE A 324 15.93 -9.06 -16.44
C PHE A 324 17.27 -8.33 -16.33
N LEU A 325 18.29 -8.96 -15.74
CA LEU A 325 19.62 -8.39 -15.62
C LEU A 325 20.29 -8.19 -17.00
N MET A 326 20.09 -9.10 -17.95
CA MET A 326 20.50 -8.93 -19.34
C MET A 326 19.80 -7.72 -19.98
N HIS A 327 18.50 -7.53 -19.73
CA HIS A 327 17.78 -6.31 -20.15
C HIS A 327 18.25 -5.05 -19.42
N LEU A 328 18.86 -5.17 -18.25
CA LEU A 328 19.51 -4.06 -17.57
C LEU A 328 20.94 -3.78 -18.10
N GLY A 329 21.38 -4.49 -19.15
CA GLY A 329 22.69 -4.32 -19.76
C GLY A 329 23.83 -5.03 -19.03
N PHE A 330 23.54 -5.93 -18.09
CA PHE A 330 24.55 -6.76 -17.44
C PHE A 330 24.86 -7.99 -18.29
N ASP A 331 26.13 -8.19 -18.62
CA ASP A 331 26.60 -9.39 -19.29
C ASP A 331 26.48 -10.61 -18.36
N SER A 332 25.99 -11.72 -18.93
CA SER A 332 25.75 -12.99 -18.24
C SER A 332 26.97 -13.62 -17.54
N GLY A 333 28.17 -13.09 -17.76
CA GLY A 333 29.43 -13.58 -17.19
C GLY A 333 29.82 -12.98 -15.82
N ILE A 334 29.04 -12.06 -15.25
CA ILE A 334 29.43 -11.30 -14.02
C ILE A 334 28.52 -11.62 -12.81
N LEU A 335 27.55 -12.53 -12.94
CA LEU A 335 26.69 -12.91 -11.82
C LEU A 335 27.40 -13.94 -10.92
N PRO A 336 27.59 -13.67 -9.61
CA PRO A 336 28.07 -14.70 -8.70
C PRO A 336 26.99 -15.78 -8.56
N HIS A 337 27.40 -17.04 -8.77
CA HIS A 337 26.58 -18.24 -8.64
C HIS A 337 25.90 -18.37 -7.27
#